data_AF-X0PZR4-F1
#
_entry.id   AF-X0PZR4-F1
#
_cell.length_a   1.000
_cell.length_b   1.000
_cell.length_c   1.000
_cell.angle_alpha   90.00
_cell.angle_beta   90.00
_cell.angle_gamma   90.00
#
_symmetry.space_group_name_H-M   'P 1'
#
loop_
_entity.id
_entity.type
_entity.pdbx_description
1 polymer ?
#
loop_
_entity_poly.entity_id
_entity_poly.type
_entity_poly.pdbx_seq_one_letter_code
_entity_poly.pdbx_strand_id
1 'polypeptide(L)'
;MTLKSGEDDTDPRTAATGAAEVRVRGPLSGSALMGQLASHCVSAAAGSPADSPAMTRAKECVLDLLTLALGGTRTEVGQMALRSRSAPFFPDRSDVRGCSVAGMPTSLSPGDAAGVNGLLGHTLQCDDGMRRAHGHPGIAVIPAVLAAAQLTDADGPTFLRGVIAGYEAFGRVGAAINPAHLSLGFHPSGTVGALAAAAGASSVLAPGDLNQIQNSMALAGSVSGGLMEYSHYGDMSSYFVGGNAARVGIDAALLARAGMMGPLTVLEGTYGMAATMANRTLHESELTDIKEDGPHILQTYTKLFPSCRHTHSAIEAALYLRNELPPANDIESVQIEVYRLAVDECNRPTAASLAGAESSLQMTVAAALVHGDLSLEHRSYERYLDDRVQALSRRVTVVHDPGLDAALPDQRPARLTVRTAAGGTSRAQVDLPRGEPERPLTWQTLTAKAWSACSGVLTREQFTRLESAVASLDRPGSLRQLTNALTSKQL
;
A
#
# COMPACT_ATOMS: atom_id res chain seq x y z
N MET A 1 45.77 -16.61 66.74
CA MET A 1 44.95 -17.79 67.06
C MET A 1 44.60 -18.45 65.72
N THR A 2 45.01 -19.70 65.54
CA THR A 2 44.53 -20.75 64.59
C THR A 2 43.15 -20.49 63.94
N LEU A 3 42.78 -20.85 62.69
CA LEU A 3 43.34 -21.55 61.49
C LEU A 3 42.57 -20.96 60.24
N LYS A 4 42.66 -21.35 58.95
CA LYS A 4 43.38 -22.41 58.16
C LYS A 4 43.56 -21.94 56.68
N SER A 5 44.18 -22.77 55.84
CA SER A 5 44.17 -22.72 54.37
C SER A 5 43.09 -23.63 53.75
N GLY A 6 42.71 -23.37 52.49
CA GLY A 6 41.90 -24.27 51.66
C GLY A 6 41.49 -23.61 50.34
N GLU A 7 42.18 -23.93 49.24
CA GLU A 7 41.66 -23.77 47.88
C GLU A 7 40.60 -24.85 47.64
N ASP A 8 39.54 -24.53 46.87
CA ASP A 8 38.99 -25.51 45.94
C ASP A 8 38.29 -24.78 44.77
N ASP A 9 38.61 -25.23 43.56
CA ASP A 9 38.15 -24.68 42.29
C ASP A 9 37.02 -25.55 41.75
N THR A 10 35.82 -24.97 41.58
CA THR A 10 34.72 -25.64 40.87
C THR A 10 33.92 -24.67 40.01
N ASP A 11 34.29 -24.59 38.73
CA ASP A 11 33.51 -24.00 37.65
C ASP A 11 32.18 -24.78 37.43
N PRO A 12 30.98 -24.17 37.60
CA PRO A 12 29.71 -24.83 37.36
C PRO A 12 29.32 -24.80 35.87
N ARG A 13 30.21 -25.23 34.96
CA ARG A 13 29.98 -25.31 33.51
C ARG A 13 30.05 -26.71 32.91
N THR A 14 29.70 -27.74 33.67
CA THR A 14 29.33 -29.06 33.12
C THR A 14 28.37 -29.83 34.04
N ALA A 15 27.06 -29.74 33.80
CA ALA A 15 26.07 -30.82 34.03
C ALA A 15 24.61 -30.34 33.81
N ALA A 16 24.12 -30.36 32.56
CA ALA A 16 22.67 -30.51 32.24
C ALA A 16 22.44 -30.58 30.72
N THR A 17 22.99 -31.58 30.01
CA THR A 17 22.53 -31.94 28.66
C THR A 17 21.21 -32.71 28.74
N GLY A 18 20.18 -32.09 29.33
CA GLY A 18 18.81 -32.49 29.14
C GLY A 18 18.28 -31.75 27.92
N ALA A 19 17.93 -32.47 26.86
CA ALA A 19 17.16 -31.88 25.78
C ALA A 19 15.83 -31.41 26.37
N ALA A 20 15.70 -30.09 26.57
CA ALA A 20 14.45 -29.51 27.00
C ALA A 20 13.45 -29.76 25.88
N GLU A 21 12.54 -30.72 26.08
CA GLU A 21 11.33 -30.80 25.27
C GLU A 21 10.74 -29.40 25.25
N VAL A 22 10.68 -28.81 24.06
CA VAL A 22 9.89 -27.62 23.84
C VAL A 22 8.46 -28.06 24.12
N ARG A 23 8.00 -27.81 25.35
CA ARG A 23 6.61 -27.96 25.73
C ARG A 23 5.84 -26.94 24.91
N VAL A 24 5.48 -27.35 23.69
CA VAL A 24 4.37 -26.80 22.94
C VAL A 24 3.22 -26.82 23.93
N ARG A 25 2.89 -25.64 24.46
CA ARG A 25 1.62 -25.48 25.17
C ARG A 25 0.59 -25.88 24.13
N GLY A 26 -0.09 -27.02 24.38
CA GLY A 26 -1.21 -27.46 23.55
C GLY A 26 -2.15 -26.27 23.36
N PRO A 27 -2.76 -26.14 22.17
CA PRO A 27 -3.22 -24.86 21.65
C PRO A 27 -3.91 -24.05 22.74
N LEU A 28 -3.27 -22.95 23.14
CA LEU A 28 -4.00 -21.85 23.73
C LEU A 28 -5.18 -21.65 22.80
N SER A 29 -6.41 -21.68 23.33
CA SER A 29 -7.64 -21.57 22.55
C SER A 29 -7.62 -20.21 21.85
N GLY A 30 -7.01 -20.21 20.67
CA GLY A 30 -6.50 -19.03 19.98
C GLY A 30 -7.68 -18.31 19.38
N SER A 31 -7.84 -17.06 19.78
CA SER A 31 -9.08 -16.29 19.70
C SER A 31 -9.90 -16.50 18.43
N ALA A 32 -11.21 -16.49 18.64
CA ALA A 32 -12.19 -16.53 17.56
C ALA A 32 -11.94 -15.46 16.49
N LEU A 33 -11.34 -14.32 16.86
CA LEU A 33 -11.02 -13.20 15.95
C LEU A 33 -10.05 -13.59 14.84
N MET A 34 -8.85 -14.08 15.17
CA MET A 34 -7.87 -14.51 14.15
C MET A 34 -8.39 -15.71 13.35
N GLY A 35 -9.13 -16.59 14.02
CA GLY A 35 -9.84 -17.71 13.40
C GLY A 35 -10.83 -17.27 12.31
N GLN A 36 -11.72 -16.34 12.64
CA GLN A 36 -12.75 -15.80 11.75
C GLN A 36 -12.15 -14.91 10.66
N LEU A 37 -11.15 -14.09 10.97
CA LEU A 37 -10.42 -13.29 9.98
C LEU A 37 -9.85 -14.16 8.86
N ALA A 38 -9.15 -15.26 9.21
CA ALA A 38 -8.65 -16.21 8.23
C ALA A 38 -9.78 -16.89 7.43
N SER A 39 -10.89 -17.21 8.08
CA SER A 39 -12.09 -17.76 7.43
C SER A 39 -12.68 -16.79 6.41
N HIS A 40 -12.75 -15.49 6.73
CA HIS A 40 -13.19 -14.45 5.79
C HIS A 40 -12.22 -14.29 4.62
N CYS A 41 -10.91 -14.32 4.84
CA CYS A 41 -9.90 -14.28 3.78
C CYS A 41 -10.08 -15.44 2.78
N VAL A 42 -10.27 -16.66 3.28
CA VAL A 42 -10.55 -17.85 2.45
C VAL A 42 -11.91 -17.72 1.75
N SER A 43 -12.95 -17.22 2.43
CA SER A 43 -14.29 -17.07 1.87
C SER A 43 -14.34 -16.02 0.75
N ALA A 44 -13.67 -14.89 0.93
CA ALA A 44 -13.55 -13.83 -0.08
C ALA A 44 -12.81 -14.33 -1.34
N ALA A 45 -11.75 -15.11 -1.17
CA ALA A 45 -11.02 -15.75 -2.26
C ALA A 45 -11.86 -16.84 -2.97
N ALA A 46 -12.50 -17.74 -2.23
CA ALA A 46 -13.27 -18.85 -2.78
C ALA A 46 -14.59 -18.40 -3.42
N GLY A 47 -15.24 -17.37 -2.86
CA GLY A 47 -16.49 -16.78 -3.36
C GLY A 47 -16.34 -15.88 -4.58
N SER A 48 -15.13 -15.74 -5.12
CA SER A 48 -14.83 -14.88 -6.28
C SER A 48 -14.57 -15.73 -7.55
N PRO A 49 -15.61 -16.08 -8.33
CA PRO A 49 -15.44 -16.73 -9.64
C PRO A 49 -14.72 -15.82 -10.65
N ALA A 50 -14.25 -16.40 -11.75
CA ALA A 50 -13.36 -15.76 -12.74
C ALA A 50 -13.90 -14.45 -13.34
N ASP A 51 -15.22 -14.36 -13.50
CA ASP A 51 -16.01 -13.25 -14.04
C ASP A 51 -16.53 -12.26 -12.98
N SER A 52 -16.21 -12.49 -11.70
CA SER A 52 -16.68 -11.64 -10.60
C SER A 52 -16.12 -10.21 -10.66
N PRO A 53 -16.84 -9.22 -10.08
CA PRO A 53 -16.30 -7.88 -9.86
C PRO A 53 -14.97 -7.89 -9.09
N ALA A 54 -14.81 -8.80 -8.11
CA ALA A 54 -13.58 -8.95 -7.34
C ALA A 54 -12.39 -9.44 -8.19
N MET A 55 -12.61 -10.34 -9.15
CA MET A 55 -11.56 -10.73 -10.12
C MET A 55 -11.22 -9.63 -11.11
N THR A 56 -12.21 -8.87 -11.56
CA THR A 56 -11.96 -7.68 -12.40
C THR A 56 -11.12 -6.67 -11.63
N ARG A 57 -11.52 -6.34 -10.40
CA ARG A 57 -10.81 -5.38 -9.54
C ARG A 57 -9.41 -5.85 -9.15
N ALA A 58 -9.19 -7.14 -8.93
CA ALA A 58 -7.86 -7.71 -8.70
C ALA A 58 -6.94 -7.51 -9.93
N LYS A 59 -7.44 -7.75 -11.15
CA LYS A 59 -6.68 -7.49 -12.39
C LYS A 59 -6.33 -6.00 -12.54
N GLU A 60 -7.25 -5.10 -12.21
CA GLU A 60 -7.00 -3.66 -12.21
C GLU A 60 -5.89 -3.25 -11.23
N CYS A 61 -5.97 -3.68 -9.96
CA CYS A 61 -4.97 -3.33 -8.95
C CYS A 61 -3.58 -3.90 -9.30
N VAL A 62 -3.55 -5.10 -9.89
CA VAL A 62 -2.32 -5.74 -10.39
C VAL A 62 -1.71 -4.94 -11.56
N LEU A 63 -2.50 -4.49 -12.54
CA LEU A 63 -2.00 -3.65 -13.63
C LEU A 63 -1.43 -2.32 -13.09
N ASP A 64 -2.18 -1.69 -12.19
CA ASP A 64 -1.84 -0.39 -11.62
C ASP A 64 -0.50 -0.46 -10.87
N LEU A 65 -0.38 -1.36 -9.88
CA LEU A 65 0.82 -1.47 -9.08
C LEU A 65 2.05 -1.87 -9.92
N LEU A 66 1.92 -2.85 -10.82
CA LEU A 66 3.07 -3.36 -11.56
C LEU A 66 3.62 -2.33 -12.55
N THR A 67 2.77 -1.50 -13.13
CA THR A 67 3.21 -0.41 -14.00
C THR A 67 3.77 0.78 -13.21
N LEU A 68 3.24 1.05 -12.02
CA LEU A 68 3.86 1.97 -11.06
C LEU A 68 5.23 1.47 -10.60
N ALA A 69 5.41 0.18 -10.36
CA ALA A 69 6.69 -0.41 -9.97
C ALA A 69 7.73 -0.33 -11.10
N LEU A 70 7.31 -0.61 -12.35
CA LEU A 70 8.15 -0.39 -13.53
C LEU A 70 8.57 1.07 -13.65
N GLY A 71 7.62 2.02 -13.61
CA GLY A 71 7.92 3.46 -13.61
C GLY A 71 8.84 3.89 -12.45
N GLY A 72 8.60 3.31 -11.28
CA GLY A 72 9.37 3.52 -10.06
C GLY A 72 10.86 3.22 -10.20
N THR A 73 11.26 2.31 -11.10
CA THR A 73 12.68 2.03 -11.40
C THR A 73 13.44 3.25 -11.89
N ARG A 74 12.77 4.27 -12.44
CA ARG A 74 13.40 5.52 -12.90
C ARG A 74 13.50 6.59 -11.83
N THR A 75 12.85 6.42 -10.68
CA THR A 75 12.92 7.38 -9.57
C THR A 75 14.26 7.25 -8.85
N GLU A 76 14.71 8.33 -8.21
CA GLU A 76 15.96 8.31 -7.43
C GLU A 76 15.92 7.23 -6.33
N VAL A 77 14.81 7.14 -5.59
CA VAL A 77 14.59 6.14 -4.53
C VAL A 77 14.52 4.73 -5.10
N GLY A 78 13.84 4.52 -6.23
CA GLY A 78 13.81 3.21 -6.89
C GLY A 78 15.21 2.76 -7.32
N GLN A 79 16.02 3.67 -7.85
CA GLN A 79 17.43 3.44 -8.14
C GLN A 79 18.27 3.16 -6.88
N MET A 80 17.99 3.80 -5.74
CA MET A 80 18.61 3.43 -4.45
C MET A 80 18.24 2.00 -4.04
N ALA A 81 16.97 1.62 -4.14
CA ALA A 81 16.49 0.28 -3.80
C ALA A 81 17.13 -0.81 -4.68
N LEU A 82 17.18 -0.59 -6.00
CA LEU A 82 17.84 -1.50 -6.95
C LEU A 82 19.34 -1.63 -6.65
N ARG A 83 20.06 -0.52 -6.41
CA ARG A 83 21.49 -0.56 -6.00
C ARG A 83 21.70 -1.32 -4.69
N SER A 84 20.78 -1.21 -3.73
CA SER A 84 20.84 -1.95 -2.46
C SER A 84 20.67 -3.48 -2.59
N ARG A 85 20.37 -3.98 -3.80
CA ARG A 85 20.30 -5.41 -4.16
C ARG A 85 21.25 -5.80 -5.30
N SER A 86 22.24 -4.96 -5.58
CA SER A 86 23.26 -5.24 -6.60
C SER A 86 24.34 -6.21 -6.12
N ALA A 87 25.05 -6.80 -7.10
CA ALA A 87 26.11 -7.80 -6.94
C ALA A 87 27.11 -7.60 -5.78
N PRO A 88 27.64 -6.39 -5.46
CA PRO A 88 28.59 -6.23 -4.35
C PRO A 88 28.02 -6.53 -2.96
N PHE A 89 26.69 -6.54 -2.80
CA PHE A 89 26.02 -6.89 -1.53
C PHE A 89 25.36 -8.27 -1.58
N PHE A 90 24.92 -8.69 -2.77
CA PHE A 90 24.23 -9.97 -2.99
C PHE A 90 24.83 -10.63 -4.25
N PRO A 91 25.76 -11.60 -4.10
CA PRO A 91 26.33 -12.28 -5.27
C PRO A 91 25.24 -13.03 -6.03
N ASP A 92 25.41 -13.14 -7.35
CA ASP A 92 24.47 -13.86 -8.20
C ASP A 92 24.29 -15.30 -7.72
N ARG A 93 23.03 -15.68 -7.51
CA ARG A 93 22.58 -16.99 -7.05
C ARG A 93 21.61 -17.58 -8.07
N SER A 94 22.05 -17.62 -9.31
CA SER A 94 21.35 -18.24 -10.44
C SER A 94 21.08 -19.75 -10.25
N ASP A 95 21.71 -20.37 -9.25
CA ASP A 95 21.45 -21.74 -8.77
C ASP A 95 20.21 -21.84 -7.85
N VAL A 96 19.72 -20.73 -7.32
CA VAL A 96 18.54 -20.65 -6.43
C VAL A 96 17.33 -20.14 -7.19
N ARG A 97 16.16 -20.76 -6.96
CA ARG A 97 14.87 -20.28 -7.48
C ARG A 97 14.51 -18.92 -6.88
N GLY A 98 14.78 -17.85 -7.62
CA GLY A 98 14.37 -16.49 -7.28
C GLY A 98 13.00 -16.09 -7.84
N CYS A 99 12.52 -14.93 -7.42
CA CYS A 99 11.29 -14.28 -7.90
C CYS A 99 11.62 -13.00 -8.70
N SER A 100 10.77 -12.66 -9.67
CA SER A 100 10.93 -11.50 -10.56
C SER A 100 10.84 -10.15 -9.83
N VAL A 101 11.68 -9.20 -10.23
CA VAL A 101 11.54 -7.77 -9.88
C VAL A 101 11.23 -6.96 -11.13
N ALA A 102 10.31 -6.01 -11.01
CA ALA A 102 9.91 -5.12 -12.10
C ALA A 102 11.12 -4.41 -12.71
N GLY A 103 11.33 -4.58 -14.02
CA GLY A 103 12.45 -3.98 -14.74
C GLY A 103 13.82 -4.63 -14.51
N MET A 104 13.97 -5.64 -13.65
CA MET A 104 15.24 -6.36 -13.51
C MET A 104 15.31 -7.59 -14.43
N PRO A 105 16.47 -7.89 -15.04
CA PRO A 105 16.70 -9.14 -15.74
C PRO A 105 17.02 -10.31 -14.79
N THR A 106 17.50 -10.02 -13.58
CA THR A 106 17.82 -10.98 -12.53
C THR A 106 16.67 -11.14 -11.54
N SER A 107 16.46 -12.35 -11.03
CA SER A 107 15.56 -12.62 -9.91
C SER A 107 16.25 -12.40 -8.56
N LEU A 108 15.47 -12.15 -7.50
CA LEU A 108 15.96 -12.03 -6.12
C LEU A 108 15.34 -13.12 -5.22
N SER A 109 15.76 -13.15 -3.95
CA SER A 109 15.07 -13.94 -2.92
C SER A 109 13.58 -13.54 -2.84
N PRO A 110 12.65 -14.41 -2.40
CA PRO A 110 11.22 -14.09 -2.35
C PRO A 110 10.92 -12.82 -1.54
N GLY A 111 11.53 -12.68 -0.36
CA GLY A 111 11.39 -11.51 0.51
C GLY A 111 11.98 -10.23 -0.10
N ASP A 112 13.14 -10.31 -0.76
CA ASP A 112 13.74 -9.14 -1.43
C ASP A 112 12.98 -8.75 -2.70
N ALA A 113 12.50 -9.73 -3.48
CA ALA A 113 11.71 -9.46 -4.67
C ALA A 113 10.37 -8.80 -4.30
N ALA A 114 9.67 -9.33 -3.30
CA ALA A 114 8.45 -8.72 -2.77
C ALA A 114 8.71 -7.30 -2.25
N GLY A 115 9.77 -7.12 -1.45
CA GLY A 115 10.08 -5.84 -0.85
C GLY A 115 10.53 -4.75 -1.82
N VAL A 116 11.35 -5.11 -2.82
CA VAL A 116 11.76 -4.15 -3.88
C VAL A 116 10.57 -3.79 -4.77
N ASN A 117 9.75 -4.76 -5.20
CA ASN A 117 8.56 -4.47 -6.01
C ASN A 117 7.55 -3.57 -5.26
N GLY A 118 7.32 -3.82 -3.97
CA GLY A 118 6.43 -2.99 -3.14
C GLY A 118 6.94 -1.57 -2.95
N LEU A 119 8.24 -1.41 -2.66
CA LEU A 119 8.90 -0.10 -2.58
C LEU A 119 8.77 0.65 -3.90
N LEU A 120 9.16 0.02 -5.02
CA LEU A 120 9.10 0.60 -6.37
C LEU A 120 7.68 1.08 -6.69
N GLY A 121 6.66 0.26 -6.41
CA GLY A 121 5.25 0.59 -6.64
C GLY A 121 4.76 1.83 -5.87
N HIS A 122 5.34 2.13 -4.70
CA HIS A 122 4.98 3.31 -3.91
C HIS A 122 5.71 4.60 -4.35
N THR A 123 6.86 4.52 -5.05
CA THR A 123 7.71 5.70 -5.36
C THR A 123 7.05 6.81 -6.20
N LEU A 124 5.99 6.47 -6.95
CA LEU A 124 5.21 7.41 -7.74
C LEU A 124 3.99 7.99 -7.00
N GLN A 125 3.75 7.56 -5.75
CA GLN A 125 2.65 8.00 -4.85
C GLN A 125 1.24 7.97 -5.46
N CYS A 126 1.05 7.22 -6.55
CA CYS A 126 -0.19 7.12 -7.32
C CYS A 126 -0.82 5.72 -7.25
N ASP A 127 -0.46 4.95 -6.24
CA ASP A 127 -0.96 3.62 -5.90
C ASP A 127 -2.38 3.62 -5.32
N ASP A 128 -2.92 2.41 -5.12
CA ASP A 128 -4.27 2.17 -4.61
C ASP A 128 -4.38 2.40 -3.09
N GLY A 129 -5.59 2.37 -2.54
CA GLY A 129 -5.77 2.50 -1.09
C GLY A 129 -7.19 2.24 -0.61
N MET A 130 -7.36 2.14 0.70
CA MET A 130 -8.67 1.91 1.33
C MET A 130 -9.05 3.04 2.29
N ARG A 131 -10.29 3.53 2.20
CA ARG A 131 -10.72 4.69 3.00
C ARG A 131 -10.74 4.41 4.50
N ARG A 132 -11.38 3.30 4.91
CA ARG A 132 -11.58 2.88 6.32
C ARG A 132 -10.33 2.25 6.96
N ALA A 133 -9.46 1.63 6.17
CA ALA A 133 -8.20 1.05 6.65
C ALA A 133 -7.01 2.02 6.67
N HIS A 134 -7.18 3.25 6.18
CA HIS A 134 -6.17 4.33 6.20
C HIS A 134 -4.79 3.96 5.61
N GLY A 135 -4.74 3.15 4.55
CA GLY A 135 -3.47 2.78 3.92
C GLY A 135 -3.57 2.16 2.53
N HIS A 136 -2.43 1.65 2.08
CA HIS A 136 -2.13 1.18 0.73
C HIS A 136 -1.93 -0.35 0.74
N PRO A 137 -2.94 -1.15 0.36
CA PRO A 137 -2.84 -2.61 0.40
C PRO A 137 -1.97 -3.17 -0.72
N GLY A 138 -2.03 -2.59 -1.93
CA GLY A 138 -1.39 -3.16 -3.12
C GLY A 138 0.11 -3.32 -2.98
N ILE A 139 0.80 -2.28 -2.48
CA ILE A 139 2.26 -2.26 -2.31
C ILE A 139 2.78 -3.36 -1.36
N ALA A 140 1.94 -3.88 -0.47
CA ALA A 140 2.29 -4.98 0.43
C ALA A 140 1.82 -6.34 -0.13
N VAL A 141 0.54 -6.43 -0.49
CA VAL A 141 -0.11 -7.70 -0.85
C VAL A 141 0.36 -8.24 -2.19
N ILE A 142 0.24 -7.46 -3.27
CA ILE A 142 0.46 -7.97 -4.63
C ILE A 142 1.91 -8.49 -4.81
N PRO A 143 2.98 -7.82 -4.33
CA PRO A 143 4.34 -8.33 -4.45
C PRO A 143 4.59 -9.62 -3.66
N ALA A 144 4.05 -9.72 -2.44
CA ALA A 144 4.19 -10.92 -1.61
C ALA A 144 3.44 -12.12 -2.22
N VAL A 145 2.23 -11.89 -2.72
CA VAL A 145 1.43 -12.91 -3.42
C VAL A 145 2.08 -13.31 -4.75
N LEU A 146 2.68 -12.38 -5.48
CA LEU A 146 3.42 -12.65 -6.72
C LEU A 146 4.69 -13.47 -6.46
N ALA A 147 5.38 -13.25 -5.34
CA ALA A 147 6.50 -14.07 -4.91
C ALA A 147 6.03 -15.49 -4.51
N ALA A 148 4.97 -15.60 -3.70
CA ALA A 148 4.36 -16.89 -3.33
C ALA A 148 3.94 -17.71 -4.55
N ALA A 149 3.26 -17.08 -5.52
CA ALA A 149 2.79 -17.73 -6.73
C ALA A 149 3.95 -18.20 -7.64
N GLN A 150 5.04 -17.43 -7.70
CA GLN A 150 6.28 -17.82 -8.38
C GLN A 150 7.04 -18.95 -7.68
N LEU A 151 6.81 -19.21 -6.39
CA LEU A 151 7.41 -20.34 -5.66
C LEU A 151 6.63 -21.65 -5.80
N THR A 152 5.37 -21.61 -6.20
CA THR A 152 4.48 -22.79 -6.36
C THR A 152 4.10 -23.10 -7.80
N ASP A 153 4.60 -22.33 -8.77
CA ASP A 153 4.15 -22.36 -10.17
C ASP A 153 2.63 -22.17 -10.29
N ALA A 154 2.05 -21.35 -9.42
CA ALA A 154 0.61 -21.14 -9.36
C ALA A 154 0.06 -20.48 -10.63
N ASP A 155 -1.19 -20.78 -10.91
CA ASP A 155 -1.93 -20.17 -12.02
C ASP A 155 -2.45 -18.77 -11.66
N GLY A 156 -2.76 -17.96 -12.69
CA GLY A 156 -3.29 -16.60 -12.55
C GLY A 156 -4.50 -16.48 -11.62
N PRO A 157 -5.54 -17.34 -11.72
CA PRO A 157 -6.70 -17.30 -10.82
C PRO A 157 -6.33 -17.56 -9.36
N THR A 158 -5.31 -18.38 -9.10
CA THR A 158 -4.82 -18.64 -7.73
C THR A 158 -4.02 -17.44 -7.21
N PHE A 159 -3.19 -16.83 -8.05
CA PHE A 159 -2.53 -15.56 -7.75
C PHE A 159 -3.55 -14.45 -7.42
N LEU A 160 -4.56 -14.22 -8.29
CA LEU A 160 -5.59 -13.21 -8.07
C LEU A 160 -6.44 -13.48 -6.81
N ARG A 161 -6.75 -14.74 -6.50
CA ARG A 161 -7.43 -15.11 -5.24
C ARG A 161 -6.58 -14.83 -4.00
N GLY A 162 -5.26 -15.03 -4.08
CA GLY A 162 -4.33 -14.60 -3.04
C GLY A 162 -4.32 -13.08 -2.85
N VAL A 163 -4.45 -12.31 -3.95
CA VAL A 163 -4.61 -10.85 -3.88
C VAL A 163 -5.90 -10.48 -3.16
N ILE A 164 -7.06 -11.08 -3.49
CA ILE A 164 -8.30 -10.82 -2.73
C ILE A 164 -8.12 -11.14 -1.24
N ALA A 165 -7.59 -12.31 -0.89
CA ALA A 165 -7.42 -12.72 0.51
C ALA A 165 -6.56 -11.73 1.31
N GLY A 166 -5.50 -11.18 0.71
CA GLY A 166 -4.70 -10.14 1.36
C GLY A 166 -5.44 -8.80 1.49
N TYR A 167 -6.23 -8.39 0.50
CA TYR A 167 -7.05 -7.17 0.59
C TYR A 167 -8.16 -7.31 1.64
N GLU A 168 -8.78 -8.50 1.75
CA GLU A 168 -9.75 -8.82 2.80
C GLU A 168 -9.13 -8.68 4.20
N ALA A 169 -7.93 -9.22 4.41
CA ALA A 169 -7.19 -9.05 5.66
C ALA A 169 -6.85 -7.57 5.93
N PHE A 170 -6.40 -6.82 4.91
CA PHE A 170 -6.04 -5.41 5.05
C PHE A 170 -7.24 -4.54 5.45
N GLY A 171 -8.36 -4.72 4.74
CA GLY A 171 -9.59 -3.96 4.98
C GLY A 171 -10.11 -4.15 6.39
N ARG A 172 -10.27 -5.41 6.82
CA ARG A 172 -10.78 -5.78 8.14
C ARG A 172 -9.87 -5.32 9.28
N VAL A 173 -8.58 -5.68 9.24
CA VAL A 173 -7.64 -5.35 10.32
C VAL A 173 -7.43 -3.83 10.39
N GLY A 174 -7.33 -3.16 9.24
CA GLY A 174 -7.20 -1.70 9.18
C GLY A 174 -8.44 -0.99 9.72
N ALA A 175 -9.65 -1.39 9.33
CA ALA A 175 -10.88 -0.82 9.87
C ALA A 175 -11.05 -1.10 11.38
N ALA A 176 -10.56 -2.25 11.87
CA ALA A 176 -10.67 -2.61 13.28
C ALA A 176 -9.84 -1.72 14.22
N ILE A 177 -8.73 -1.12 13.78
CA ILE A 177 -7.79 -0.38 14.63
C ILE A 177 -7.70 1.13 14.34
N ASN A 178 -8.23 1.59 13.21
CA ASN A 178 -8.24 3.00 12.84
C ASN A 178 -9.51 3.72 13.35
N PRO A 179 -9.46 5.04 13.60
CA PRO A 179 -8.34 5.96 13.35
C PRO A 179 -7.25 5.96 14.43
N ALA A 180 -7.46 5.27 15.57
CA ALA A 180 -6.55 5.32 16.72
C ALA A 180 -5.11 4.91 16.39
N HIS A 181 -4.93 3.93 15.51
CA HIS A 181 -3.61 3.49 15.04
C HIS A 181 -2.84 4.58 14.29
N LEU A 182 -3.49 5.24 13.32
CA LEU A 182 -2.90 6.36 12.58
C LEU A 182 -2.57 7.54 13.51
N SER A 183 -3.46 7.86 14.46
CA SER A 183 -3.26 8.95 15.43
C SER A 183 -2.09 8.72 16.40
N LEU A 184 -1.59 7.48 16.53
CA LEU A 184 -0.37 7.15 17.28
C LEU A 184 0.91 7.21 16.41
N GLY A 185 0.81 7.64 15.16
CA GLY A 185 1.96 7.78 14.25
C GLY A 185 2.39 6.47 13.58
N PHE A 186 1.55 5.44 13.56
CA PHE A 186 1.78 4.22 12.80
C PHE A 186 1.07 4.25 11.44
N HIS A 187 1.79 3.86 10.38
CA HIS A 187 1.26 3.80 9.03
C HIS A 187 0.68 2.40 8.72
N PRO A 188 -0.64 2.24 8.48
CA PRO A 188 -1.28 0.94 8.25
C PRO A 188 -0.63 0.11 7.12
N SER A 189 -0.10 0.77 6.08
CA SER A 189 0.56 0.11 4.96
C SER A 189 1.83 -0.66 5.35
N GLY A 190 2.43 -0.33 6.51
CA GLY A 190 3.58 -1.04 7.10
C GLY A 190 3.15 -2.14 8.08
N THR A 191 2.26 -1.80 9.01
CA THR A 191 1.80 -2.66 10.08
C THR A 191 0.77 -3.68 9.58
N VAL A 192 -0.43 -3.21 9.22
CA VAL A 192 -1.53 -4.00 8.67
C VAL A 192 -1.14 -4.65 7.34
N GLY A 193 -0.35 -3.93 6.52
CA GLY A 193 0.20 -4.43 5.26
C GLY A 193 0.97 -5.74 5.42
N ALA A 194 1.70 -5.93 6.52
CA ALA A 194 2.48 -7.14 6.75
C ALA A 194 1.58 -8.38 7.00
N LEU A 195 0.51 -8.21 7.80
CA LEU A 195 -0.47 -9.28 8.04
C LEU A 195 -1.24 -9.60 6.74
N ALA A 196 -1.64 -8.57 6.00
CA ALA A 196 -2.32 -8.70 4.72
C ALA A 196 -1.49 -9.45 3.68
N ALA A 197 -0.20 -9.10 3.56
CA ALA A 197 0.76 -9.78 2.70
C ALA A 197 0.95 -11.25 3.12
N ALA A 198 1.00 -11.54 4.43
CA ALA A 198 1.08 -12.92 4.95
C ALA A 198 -0.19 -13.74 4.66
N ALA A 199 -1.38 -13.15 4.82
CA ALA A 199 -2.65 -13.81 4.53
C ALA A 199 -2.78 -14.18 3.05
N GLY A 200 -2.47 -13.22 2.17
CA GLY A 200 -2.48 -13.44 0.71
C GLY A 200 -1.44 -14.47 0.26
N ALA A 201 -0.20 -14.36 0.74
CA ALA A 201 0.88 -15.30 0.41
C ALA A 201 0.57 -16.73 0.90
N SER A 202 0.09 -16.90 2.14
CA SER A 202 -0.34 -18.20 2.65
C SER A 202 -1.52 -18.78 1.87
N SER A 203 -2.46 -17.95 1.40
CA SER A 203 -3.58 -18.40 0.57
C SER A 203 -3.15 -18.98 -0.79
N VAL A 204 -1.91 -18.70 -1.24
CA VAL A 204 -1.29 -19.31 -2.43
C VAL A 204 -0.36 -20.48 -2.06
N LEU A 205 0.37 -20.39 -0.94
CA LEU A 205 1.30 -21.42 -0.48
C LEU A 205 0.62 -22.67 0.11
N ALA A 206 -0.55 -22.48 0.72
CA ALA A 206 -1.39 -23.51 1.32
C ALA A 206 -2.89 -23.15 1.17
N PRO A 207 -3.47 -23.28 -0.05
CA PRO A 207 -4.83 -22.83 -0.33
C PRO A 207 -5.88 -23.50 0.57
N GLY A 208 -6.66 -22.67 1.28
CA GLY A 208 -7.73 -23.13 2.18
C GLY A 208 -7.27 -23.61 3.56
N ASP A 209 -5.96 -23.65 3.85
CA ASP A 209 -5.46 -24.02 5.18
C ASP A 209 -5.54 -22.83 6.14
N LEU A 210 -6.59 -22.84 6.97
CA LEU A 210 -6.82 -21.81 7.98
C LEU A 210 -5.70 -21.74 9.02
N ASN A 211 -5.10 -22.86 9.42
CA ASN A 211 -4.02 -22.85 10.41
C ASN A 211 -2.78 -22.15 9.85
N GLN A 212 -2.46 -22.39 8.57
CA GLN A 212 -1.35 -21.73 7.87
C GLN A 212 -1.56 -20.22 7.73
N ILE A 213 -2.77 -19.80 7.35
CA ILE A 213 -3.13 -18.39 7.18
C ILE A 213 -3.12 -17.65 8.54
N GLN A 214 -3.67 -18.26 9.60
CA GLN A 214 -3.67 -17.68 10.95
C GLN A 214 -2.25 -17.52 11.50
N ASN A 215 -1.41 -18.57 11.39
CA ASN A 215 -0.04 -18.51 11.91
C ASN A 215 0.84 -17.54 11.12
N SER A 216 0.66 -17.41 9.80
CA SER A 216 1.42 -16.42 9.03
C SER A 216 1.06 -14.99 9.41
N MET A 217 -0.24 -14.68 9.60
CA MET A 217 -0.68 -13.37 10.13
C MET A 217 -0.15 -13.12 11.54
N ALA A 218 -0.17 -14.12 12.43
CA ALA A 218 0.34 -14.00 13.79
C ALA A 218 1.86 -13.75 13.83
N LEU A 219 2.64 -14.43 12.98
CA LEU A 219 4.07 -14.21 12.82
C LEU A 219 4.38 -12.82 12.24
N ALA A 220 3.68 -12.42 11.18
CA ALA A 220 3.85 -11.11 10.56
C ALA A 220 3.51 -9.96 11.51
N GLY A 221 2.38 -10.04 12.22
CA GLY A 221 1.97 -9.02 13.18
C GLY A 221 2.96 -8.83 14.32
N SER A 222 3.62 -9.90 14.77
CA SER A 222 4.62 -9.89 15.84
C SER A 222 5.88 -9.07 15.51
N VAL A 223 6.15 -8.81 14.23
CA VAL A 223 7.31 -8.02 13.75
C VAL A 223 6.88 -6.87 12.84
N SER A 224 5.59 -6.58 12.77
CA SER A 224 5.02 -5.54 11.92
C SER A 224 5.35 -4.14 12.46
N GLY A 225 5.49 -3.16 11.57
CA GLY A 225 5.91 -1.81 11.95
C GLY A 225 5.89 -0.82 10.79
N GLY A 226 5.99 0.46 11.12
CA GLY A 226 5.98 1.56 10.15
C GLY A 226 5.63 2.88 10.83
N LEU A 227 6.64 3.68 11.16
CA LEU A 227 6.44 4.98 11.80
C LEU A 227 6.25 6.09 10.77
N MET A 228 5.39 7.06 11.06
CA MET A 228 5.06 8.21 10.21
C MET A 228 5.99 9.41 10.38
N GLU A 229 7.10 9.28 11.12
CA GLU A 229 8.11 10.34 11.30
C GLU A 229 8.66 10.90 9.97
N TYR A 230 8.57 10.12 8.90
CA TYR A 230 8.88 10.55 7.53
C TYR A 230 8.08 11.80 7.10
N SER A 231 6.87 11.99 7.62
CA SER A 231 6.03 13.16 7.37
C SER A 231 6.63 14.47 7.90
N HIS A 232 7.60 14.40 8.82
CA HIS A 232 8.27 15.56 9.41
C HIS A 232 9.70 15.77 8.89
N TYR A 233 10.46 14.70 8.60
CA TYR A 233 11.90 14.79 8.32
C TYR A 233 12.38 14.23 6.96
N GLY A 234 11.52 13.59 6.16
CA GLY A 234 11.90 13.15 4.82
C GLY A 234 11.01 12.04 4.26
N ASP A 235 10.40 12.31 3.11
CA ASP A 235 9.42 11.44 2.44
C ASP A 235 9.93 10.02 2.10
N MET A 236 11.24 9.85 1.88
CA MET A 236 11.82 8.63 1.28
C MET A 236 11.59 7.33 2.08
N SER A 237 11.50 7.38 3.40
CA SER A 237 11.29 6.17 4.20
C SER A 237 9.85 5.64 4.12
N SER A 238 8.87 6.44 3.68
CA SER A 238 7.50 5.97 3.41
C SER A 238 7.47 4.84 2.36
N TYR A 239 8.28 4.96 1.31
CA TYR A 239 8.44 3.94 0.26
C TYR A 239 9.00 2.62 0.81
N PHE A 240 9.91 2.69 1.79
CA PHE A 240 10.45 1.51 2.44
C PHE A 240 9.43 0.80 3.35
N VAL A 241 8.54 1.55 4.02
CA VAL A 241 7.53 0.97 4.93
C VAL A 241 6.64 -0.06 4.21
N GLY A 242 6.09 0.28 3.04
CA GLY A 242 5.25 -0.64 2.26
C GLY A 242 6.01 -1.83 1.67
N GLY A 243 7.23 -1.61 1.15
CA GLY A 243 8.09 -2.70 0.69
C GLY A 243 8.48 -3.67 1.81
N ASN A 244 8.83 -3.14 2.99
CA ASN A 244 9.17 -3.99 4.13
C ASN A 244 7.97 -4.83 4.60
N ALA A 245 6.74 -4.30 4.53
CA ALA A 245 5.53 -5.07 4.80
C ALA A 245 5.35 -6.26 3.84
N ALA A 246 5.58 -6.06 2.52
CA ALA A 246 5.55 -7.14 1.54
C ALA A 246 6.55 -8.25 1.88
N ARG A 247 7.78 -7.87 2.25
CA ARG A 247 8.83 -8.80 2.67
C ARG A 247 8.44 -9.58 3.93
N VAL A 248 8.03 -8.89 4.99
CA VAL A 248 7.61 -9.52 6.26
C VAL A 248 6.47 -10.52 6.01
N GLY A 249 5.52 -10.18 5.14
CA GLY A 249 4.40 -11.05 4.81
C GLY A 249 4.81 -12.36 4.15
N ILE A 250 5.65 -12.32 3.10
CA ILE A 250 6.10 -13.55 2.43
C ILE A 250 7.04 -14.37 3.33
N ASP A 251 7.94 -13.72 4.09
CA ASP A 251 8.84 -14.40 5.03
C ASP A 251 8.03 -15.12 6.13
N ALA A 252 7.01 -14.47 6.69
CA ALA A 252 6.10 -15.07 7.69
C ALA A 252 5.24 -16.21 7.13
N ALA A 253 4.77 -16.10 5.89
CA ALA A 253 4.03 -17.17 5.21
C ALA A 253 4.89 -18.40 4.93
N LEU A 254 6.17 -18.22 4.59
CA LEU A 254 7.13 -19.32 4.43
C LEU A 254 7.49 -19.97 5.77
N LEU A 255 7.63 -19.19 6.84
CA LEU A 255 7.85 -19.72 8.20
C LEU A 255 6.66 -20.54 8.70
N ALA A 256 5.43 -20.04 8.52
CA ALA A 256 4.21 -20.80 8.83
C ALA A 256 4.14 -22.11 8.03
N ARG A 257 4.46 -22.07 6.73
CA ARG A 257 4.49 -23.25 5.86
C ARG A 257 5.51 -24.30 6.33
N ALA A 258 6.60 -23.87 6.96
CA ALA A 258 7.59 -24.74 7.59
C ALA A 258 7.19 -25.26 8.99
N GLY A 259 5.99 -24.92 9.48
CA GLY A 259 5.44 -25.36 10.75
C GLY A 259 5.67 -24.41 11.94
N MET A 260 6.20 -23.20 11.71
CA MET A 260 6.35 -22.21 12.78
C MET A 260 4.98 -21.63 13.16
N MET A 261 4.69 -21.59 14.46
CA MET A 261 3.45 -21.02 15.00
C MET A 261 3.66 -19.62 15.57
N GLY A 262 2.65 -18.77 15.42
CA GLY A 262 2.63 -17.41 15.98
C GLY A 262 1.62 -17.24 17.12
N PRO A 263 1.66 -16.12 17.86
CA PRO A 263 0.65 -15.81 18.86
C PRO A 263 -0.67 -15.46 18.17
N LEU A 264 -1.64 -16.39 18.14
CA LEU A 264 -2.92 -16.17 17.46
C LEU A 264 -3.72 -14.97 18.00
N THR A 265 -3.38 -14.49 19.20
CA THR A 265 -3.95 -13.28 19.81
C THR A 265 -3.17 -11.99 19.50
N VAL A 266 -2.44 -11.94 18.36
CA VAL A 266 -1.58 -10.79 17.99
C VAL A 266 -2.35 -9.47 17.83
N LEU A 267 -3.67 -9.52 17.61
CA LEU A 267 -4.49 -8.31 17.46
C LEU A 267 -4.95 -7.79 18.82
N GLU A 268 -5.59 -8.64 19.62
CA GLU A 268 -6.35 -8.31 20.83
C GLU A 268 -5.66 -8.64 22.16
N GLY A 269 -4.55 -9.40 22.12
CA GLY A 269 -3.82 -9.84 23.30
C GLY A 269 -3.19 -8.71 24.12
N THR A 270 -2.70 -9.02 25.32
CA THR A 270 -2.12 -8.03 26.27
C THR A 270 -0.99 -7.18 25.68
N TYR A 271 -0.22 -7.76 24.75
CA TYR A 271 0.84 -7.08 23.99
C TYR A 271 0.54 -7.03 22.48
N GLY A 272 -0.72 -7.26 22.09
CA GLY A 272 -1.17 -7.23 20.69
C GLY A 272 -1.25 -5.83 20.11
N MET A 273 -1.48 -5.75 18.80
CA MET A 273 -1.50 -4.50 18.02
C MET A 273 -2.51 -3.48 18.56
N ALA A 274 -3.70 -3.92 19.00
CA ALA A 274 -4.68 -3.01 19.60
C ALA A 274 -4.09 -2.31 20.84
N ALA A 275 -3.51 -3.09 21.74
CA ALA A 275 -2.96 -2.59 23.00
C ALA A 275 -1.69 -1.73 22.84
N THR A 276 -0.82 -2.09 21.90
CA THR A 276 0.52 -1.47 21.73
C THR A 276 0.59 -0.41 20.64
N MET A 277 -0.27 -0.48 19.63
CA MET A 277 -0.23 0.39 18.45
C MET A 277 -1.54 1.12 18.17
N ALA A 278 -2.65 0.86 18.89
CA ALA A 278 -3.94 1.52 18.66
C ALA A 278 -4.65 1.99 19.96
N ASN A 279 -3.91 2.25 21.04
CA ASN A 279 -4.45 2.72 22.33
C ASN A 279 -5.60 1.86 22.89
N ARG A 280 -5.52 0.54 22.71
CA ARG A 280 -6.55 -0.47 23.05
C ARG A 280 -7.84 -0.39 22.22
N THR A 281 -7.89 0.41 21.16
CA THR A 281 -8.99 0.38 20.19
C THR A 281 -8.94 -0.91 19.38
N LEU A 282 -10.04 -1.67 19.42
CA LEU A 282 -10.32 -2.78 18.53
C LEU A 282 -11.83 -2.88 18.26
N HIS A 283 -12.25 -2.61 17.04
CA HIS A 283 -13.63 -2.82 16.59
C HIS A 283 -13.77 -4.26 16.08
N GLU A 284 -14.03 -5.20 17.00
CA GLU A 284 -14.08 -6.64 16.69
C GLU A 284 -15.04 -6.97 15.54
N SER A 285 -16.17 -6.27 15.43
CA SER A 285 -17.15 -6.37 14.33
C SER A 285 -16.55 -6.17 12.92
N GLU A 286 -15.45 -5.42 12.79
CA GLU A 286 -14.75 -5.29 11.51
C GLU A 286 -13.95 -6.55 11.15
N LEU A 287 -13.50 -7.31 12.15
CA LEU A 287 -12.86 -8.61 11.95
C LEU A 287 -13.89 -9.73 11.74
N THR A 288 -14.97 -9.74 12.53
CA THR A 288 -15.86 -10.90 12.68
C THR A 288 -17.05 -10.93 11.73
N ASP A 289 -17.60 -9.78 11.36
CA ASP A 289 -18.93 -9.74 10.75
C ASP A 289 -18.88 -10.09 9.26
N ILE A 290 -19.95 -10.73 8.78
CA ILE A 290 -20.19 -10.89 7.34
C ILE A 290 -20.57 -9.52 6.81
N LYS A 291 -19.86 -9.04 5.78
CA LYS A 291 -20.10 -7.75 5.14
C LYS A 291 -20.89 -7.96 3.85
N GLU A 292 -21.98 -7.21 3.67
CA GLU A 292 -22.91 -7.38 2.53
C GLU A 292 -22.43 -6.68 1.25
N ASP A 293 -21.45 -5.79 1.35
CA ASP A 293 -20.83 -5.06 0.23
C ASP A 293 -19.71 -5.85 -0.49
N GLY A 294 -19.45 -7.08 -0.05
CA GLY A 294 -18.53 -8.03 -0.68
C GLY A 294 -17.08 -7.92 -0.22
N PRO A 295 -16.15 -8.60 -0.93
CA PRO A 295 -14.73 -8.62 -0.57
C PRO A 295 -14.09 -7.22 -0.55
N HIS A 296 -13.21 -6.93 0.41
CA HIS A 296 -12.72 -5.57 0.65
C HIS A 296 -11.93 -4.96 -0.52
N ILE A 297 -11.45 -5.77 -1.47
CA ILE A 297 -10.88 -5.29 -2.72
C ILE A 297 -11.82 -4.36 -3.48
N LEU A 298 -13.14 -4.54 -3.35
CA LEU A 298 -14.16 -3.69 -3.95
C LEU A 298 -14.24 -2.28 -3.33
N GLN A 299 -13.85 -2.11 -2.06
CA GLN A 299 -13.79 -0.78 -1.40
C GLN A 299 -12.43 -0.07 -1.60
N THR A 300 -11.58 -0.57 -2.50
CA THR A 300 -10.28 0.03 -2.81
C THR A 300 -10.41 1.15 -3.84
N TYR A 301 -9.91 2.34 -3.53
CA TYR A 301 -9.78 3.44 -4.50
C TYR A 301 -8.48 3.34 -5.33
N THR A 302 -8.52 3.83 -6.57
CA THR A 302 -7.33 4.05 -7.41
C THR A 302 -7.06 5.56 -7.50
N LYS A 303 -5.83 6.00 -7.20
CA LYS A 303 -5.40 7.38 -7.41
C LYS A 303 -5.29 7.69 -8.92
N LEU A 304 -5.68 8.90 -9.34
CA LEU A 304 -5.38 9.44 -10.68
C LEU A 304 -4.20 10.41 -10.68
N PHE A 305 -4.05 11.17 -9.60
CA PHE A 305 -2.97 12.14 -9.41
C PHE A 305 -1.88 11.53 -8.50
N PRO A 306 -0.59 11.74 -8.77
CA PRO A 306 0.52 11.34 -7.91
C PRO A 306 0.59 12.30 -6.73
N SER A 307 -0.34 12.16 -5.80
CA SER A 307 -0.50 13.08 -4.67
C SER A 307 -1.18 12.40 -3.48
N CYS A 308 -1.06 13.01 -2.31
CA CYS A 308 -1.79 12.57 -1.12
C CYS A 308 -3.31 12.52 -1.41
N ARG A 309 -3.99 11.42 -1.07
CA ARG A 309 -5.40 11.20 -1.45
C ARG A 309 -6.34 12.32 -0.93
N HIS A 310 -5.99 12.95 0.19
CA HIS A 310 -6.71 14.10 0.74
C HIS A 310 -6.76 15.32 -0.19
N THR A 311 -5.89 15.41 -1.21
CA THR A 311 -5.90 16.48 -2.23
C THR A 311 -6.84 16.22 -3.42
N HIS A 312 -7.27 14.98 -3.66
CA HIS A 312 -7.82 14.57 -4.98
C HIS A 312 -9.14 15.27 -5.31
N SER A 313 -10.03 15.44 -4.34
CA SER A 313 -11.29 16.16 -4.49
C SER A 313 -11.08 17.63 -4.84
N ALA A 314 -10.08 18.27 -4.22
CA ALA A 314 -9.73 19.66 -4.48
C ALA A 314 -9.11 19.85 -5.87
N ILE A 315 -8.23 18.93 -6.29
CA ILE A 315 -7.65 18.90 -7.64
C ILE A 315 -8.77 18.74 -8.69
N GLU A 316 -9.70 17.80 -8.48
CA GLU A 316 -10.78 17.56 -9.44
C GLU A 316 -11.74 18.76 -9.54
N ALA A 317 -12.11 19.37 -8.41
CA ALA A 317 -12.88 20.62 -8.39
C ALA A 317 -12.17 21.78 -9.12
N ALA A 318 -10.84 21.88 -8.98
CA ALA A 318 -10.03 22.87 -9.67
C ALA A 318 -10.01 22.64 -11.19
N LEU A 319 -9.87 21.39 -11.63
CA LEU A 319 -9.90 21.02 -13.05
C LEU A 319 -11.27 21.28 -13.69
N TYR A 320 -12.37 21.12 -12.95
CA TYR A 320 -13.71 21.51 -13.42
C TYR A 320 -13.81 23.02 -13.63
N LEU A 321 -13.45 23.82 -12.61
CA LEU A 321 -13.56 25.28 -12.69
C LEU A 321 -12.62 25.91 -13.72
N ARG A 322 -11.47 25.28 -14.02
CA ARG A 322 -10.44 25.85 -14.90
C ARG A 322 -10.98 26.33 -16.26
N ASN A 323 -11.92 25.61 -16.85
CA ASN A 323 -12.46 25.95 -18.18
C ASN A 323 -13.42 27.15 -18.17
N GLU A 324 -13.88 27.56 -16.99
CA GLU A 324 -14.78 28.71 -16.76
C GLU A 324 -14.04 29.94 -16.21
N LEU A 325 -12.76 29.78 -15.84
CA LEU A 325 -11.95 30.80 -15.18
C LEU A 325 -11.04 31.55 -16.18
N PRO A 326 -10.68 32.82 -15.88
CA PRO A 326 -9.64 33.52 -16.61
C PRO A 326 -8.25 32.89 -16.33
N PRO A 327 -7.20 33.30 -17.07
CA PRO A 327 -5.83 32.89 -16.78
C PRO A 327 -5.46 33.08 -15.30
N ALA A 328 -4.63 32.18 -14.76
CA ALA A 328 -4.28 32.11 -13.34
C ALA A 328 -3.78 33.44 -12.72
N ASN A 329 -3.19 34.34 -13.52
CA ASN A 329 -2.74 35.66 -13.06
C ASN A 329 -3.89 36.55 -12.59
N ASP A 330 -5.08 36.41 -13.20
CA ASP A 330 -6.30 37.19 -12.96
C ASP A 330 -7.18 36.59 -11.84
N ILE A 331 -6.74 35.49 -11.23
CA ILE A 331 -7.36 34.91 -10.03
C ILE A 331 -6.89 35.70 -8.80
N GLU A 332 -7.82 36.36 -8.12
CA GLU A 332 -7.55 37.14 -6.91
C GLU A 332 -7.28 36.24 -5.70
N SER A 333 -8.13 35.22 -5.50
CA SER A 333 -8.01 34.28 -4.39
C SER A 333 -8.70 32.95 -4.66
N VAL A 334 -8.24 31.91 -3.96
CA VAL A 334 -8.86 30.59 -3.93
C VAL A 334 -9.06 30.19 -2.47
N GLN A 335 -10.26 29.78 -2.10
CA GLN A 335 -10.55 29.15 -0.82
C GLN A 335 -10.85 27.67 -1.05
N ILE A 336 -10.19 26.80 -0.28
CA ILE A 336 -10.41 25.36 -0.24
C ILE A 336 -11.00 25.02 1.13
N GLU A 337 -12.26 24.62 1.17
CA GLU A 337 -12.95 24.11 2.35
C GLU A 337 -12.85 22.58 2.36
N VAL A 338 -12.31 22.01 3.44
CA VAL A 338 -12.12 20.56 3.63
C VAL A 338 -12.41 20.12 5.07
N TYR A 339 -12.56 18.82 5.28
CA TYR A 339 -12.63 18.17 6.60
C TYR A 339 -11.29 18.26 7.35
N ARG A 340 -11.35 18.11 8.68
CA ARG A 340 -10.23 18.31 9.62
C ARG A 340 -8.93 17.60 9.21
N LEU A 341 -8.99 16.29 8.97
CA LEU A 341 -7.81 15.49 8.63
C LEU A 341 -7.08 15.97 7.36
N ALA A 342 -7.80 16.53 6.37
CA ALA A 342 -7.15 17.10 5.18
C ALA A 342 -6.47 18.46 5.45
N VAL A 343 -6.94 19.22 6.44
CA VAL A 343 -6.21 20.40 6.93
C VAL A 343 -4.93 19.95 7.61
N ASP A 344 -5.03 19.04 8.57
CA ASP A 344 -3.91 18.63 9.41
C ASP A 344 -2.82 17.94 8.57
N GLU A 345 -3.19 17.12 7.59
CA GLU A 345 -2.24 16.45 6.69
C GLU A 345 -1.75 17.31 5.52
N CYS A 346 -2.60 18.16 4.89
CA CYS A 346 -2.29 18.75 3.58
C CYS A 346 -2.36 20.29 3.50
N ASN A 347 -2.57 21.00 4.60
CA ASN A 347 -2.42 22.46 4.66
C ASN A 347 -0.93 22.85 4.72
N ARG A 348 -0.21 22.68 3.62
CA ARG A 348 1.25 22.88 3.50
C ARG A 348 1.52 24.02 2.52
N PRO A 349 1.52 25.30 2.93
CA PRO A 349 1.64 26.44 2.01
C PRO A 349 3.02 26.55 1.32
N THR A 350 4.03 25.85 1.83
CA THR A 350 5.36 25.76 1.24
C THR A 350 5.79 24.30 1.13
N ALA A 351 6.63 23.99 0.15
CA ALA A 351 7.23 22.67 -0.04
C ALA A 351 8.65 22.82 -0.60
N ALA A 352 9.59 22.02 -0.08
CA ALA A 352 10.98 21.98 -0.51
C ALA A 352 11.33 20.70 -1.31
N SER A 353 10.37 19.78 -1.49
CA SER A 353 10.50 18.56 -2.28
C SER A 353 9.25 18.32 -3.13
N LEU A 354 9.37 17.41 -4.11
CA LEU A 354 8.25 16.98 -4.95
C LEU A 354 7.12 16.37 -4.11
N ALA A 355 7.41 15.43 -3.20
CA ALA A 355 6.38 14.80 -2.37
C ALA A 355 5.75 15.80 -1.37
N GLY A 356 6.50 16.82 -0.94
CA GLY A 356 5.98 17.94 -0.16
C GLY A 356 4.94 18.75 -0.95
N ALA A 357 5.21 19.04 -2.23
CA ALA A 357 4.28 19.75 -3.11
C ALA A 357 3.05 18.89 -3.47
N GLU A 358 3.26 17.59 -3.67
CA GLU A 358 2.22 16.57 -3.89
C GLU A 358 1.40 16.26 -2.62
N SER A 359 1.82 16.78 -1.46
CA SER A 359 1.08 16.76 -0.20
C SER A 359 0.53 18.15 0.19
N SER A 360 0.59 19.14 -0.71
CA SER A 360 0.12 20.50 -0.48
C SER A 360 -1.18 20.77 -1.25
N LEU A 361 -2.28 21.02 -0.54
CA LEU A 361 -3.54 21.46 -1.16
C LEU A 361 -3.32 22.75 -1.98
N GLN A 362 -2.56 23.70 -1.46
CA GLN A 362 -2.22 24.94 -2.14
C GLN A 362 -1.49 24.72 -3.47
N MET A 363 -0.42 23.92 -3.48
CA MET A 363 0.38 23.71 -4.68
C MET A 363 -0.33 22.83 -5.70
N THR A 364 -1.00 21.76 -5.27
CA THR A 364 -1.76 20.88 -6.19
C THR A 364 -2.94 21.59 -6.87
N VAL A 365 -3.70 22.42 -6.15
CA VAL A 365 -4.80 23.21 -6.75
C VAL A 365 -4.27 24.33 -7.64
N ALA A 366 -3.21 25.04 -7.23
CA ALA A 366 -2.58 26.05 -8.09
C ALA A 366 -2.02 25.44 -9.38
N ALA A 367 -1.35 24.28 -9.29
CA ALA A 367 -0.87 23.53 -10.44
C ALA A 367 -2.02 23.08 -11.34
N ALA A 368 -3.15 22.63 -10.77
CA ALA A 368 -4.31 22.19 -11.53
C ALA A 368 -4.93 23.35 -12.35
N LEU A 369 -5.07 24.53 -11.75
CA LEU A 369 -5.61 25.72 -12.41
C LEU A 369 -4.65 26.24 -13.50
N VAL A 370 -3.34 26.32 -13.23
CA VAL A 370 -2.34 26.79 -14.20
C VAL A 370 -2.19 25.83 -15.37
N HIS A 371 -1.87 24.56 -15.07
CA HIS A 371 -1.45 23.59 -16.08
C HIS A 371 -2.61 22.83 -16.73
N GLY A 372 -3.73 22.66 -16.03
CA GLY A 372 -4.89 21.88 -16.50
C GLY A 372 -4.69 20.37 -16.50
N ASP A 373 -3.55 19.88 -16.02
CA ASP A 373 -3.29 18.45 -15.85
C ASP A 373 -2.24 18.18 -14.76
N LEU A 374 -2.53 17.19 -13.90
CA LEU A 374 -1.68 16.63 -12.85
C LEU A 374 -1.46 15.10 -13.04
N SER A 375 -1.65 14.58 -14.25
CA SER A 375 -1.39 13.18 -14.56
C SER A 375 0.09 12.78 -14.34
N LEU A 376 0.32 11.47 -14.18
CA LEU A 376 1.66 10.89 -14.04
C LEU A 376 2.62 11.27 -15.17
N GLU A 377 2.11 11.48 -16.40
CA GLU A 377 2.91 11.83 -17.58
C GLU A 377 3.63 13.17 -17.42
N HIS A 378 3.02 14.11 -16.71
CA HIS A 378 3.57 15.44 -16.48
C HIS A 378 4.11 15.64 -15.04
N ARG A 379 4.26 14.55 -14.27
CA ARG A 379 4.79 14.59 -12.89
C ARG A 379 6.24 15.07 -12.89
N SER A 380 6.47 16.27 -12.34
CA SER A 380 7.78 16.93 -12.29
C SER A 380 7.78 17.99 -11.18
N TYR A 381 8.93 18.23 -10.55
CA TYR A 381 9.02 19.27 -9.51
C TYR A 381 9.05 20.67 -10.13
N GLU A 382 9.63 20.78 -11.32
CA GLU A 382 9.73 21.96 -12.15
C GLU A 382 8.36 22.59 -12.44
N ARG A 383 7.30 21.77 -12.62
CA ARG A 383 5.92 22.27 -12.80
C ARG A 383 5.32 22.88 -11.54
N TYR A 384 5.76 22.47 -10.35
CA TYR A 384 5.42 23.14 -9.09
C TYR A 384 6.27 24.40 -8.85
N LEU A 385 7.48 24.46 -9.41
CA LEU A 385 8.36 25.64 -9.37
C LEU A 385 7.97 26.74 -10.39
N ASP A 386 7.01 26.50 -11.29
CA ASP A 386 6.45 27.52 -12.20
C ASP A 386 6.01 28.76 -11.41
N ASP A 387 6.53 29.94 -11.77
CA ASP A 387 6.24 31.21 -11.08
C ASP A 387 4.74 31.50 -10.96
N ARG A 388 3.92 31.04 -11.91
CA ARG A 388 2.46 31.21 -11.89
C ARG A 388 1.82 30.29 -10.86
N VAL A 389 2.32 29.06 -10.71
CA VAL A 389 1.88 28.11 -9.66
C VAL A 389 2.28 28.65 -8.30
N GLN A 390 3.52 29.13 -8.15
CA GLN A 390 4.02 29.74 -6.91
C GLN A 390 3.28 31.05 -6.57
N ALA A 391 2.94 31.88 -7.56
CA ALA A 391 2.17 33.11 -7.34
C ALA A 391 0.72 32.83 -6.96
N LEU A 392 0.09 31.83 -7.57
CA LEU A 392 -1.29 31.44 -7.27
C LEU A 392 -1.39 30.69 -5.93
N SER A 393 -0.46 29.78 -5.60
CA SER A 393 -0.49 29.02 -4.34
C SER A 393 -0.46 29.92 -3.11
N ARG A 394 0.25 31.05 -3.16
CA ARG A 394 0.25 32.11 -2.14
C ARG A 394 -1.11 32.83 -1.95
N ARG A 395 -2.05 32.67 -2.90
CA ARG A 395 -3.43 33.18 -2.86
C ARG A 395 -4.45 32.06 -2.52
N VAL A 396 -3.98 30.84 -2.22
CA VAL A 396 -4.83 29.71 -1.82
C VAL A 396 -4.88 29.59 -0.30
N THR A 397 -6.08 29.72 0.27
CA THR A 397 -6.35 29.52 1.70
C THR A 397 -7.07 28.20 1.91
N VAL A 398 -6.54 27.33 2.78
CA VAL A 398 -7.20 26.10 3.22
C VAL A 398 -7.95 26.37 4.52
N VAL A 399 -9.22 25.95 4.60
CA VAL A 399 -10.13 26.18 5.72
C VAL A 399 -10.80 24.88 6.13
N HIS A 400 -10.95 24.66 7.43
CA HIS A 400 -11.76 23.56 7.96
C HIS A 400 -13.25 23.93 7.90
N ASP A 401 -14.06 23.13 7.21
CA ASP A 401 -15.53 23.17 7.29
C ASP A 401 -16.02 21.97 8.11
N PRO A 402 -16.52 22.17 9.35
CA PRO A 402 -17.07 21.09 10.18
C PRO A 402 -18.26 20.36 9.54
N GLY A 403 -18.98 20.98 8.60
CA GLY A 403 -20.04 20.32 7.85
C GLY A 403 -19.52 19.21 6.92
N LEU A 404 -18.23 19.26 6.54
CA LEU A 404 -17.58 18.25 5.71
C LEU A 404 -17.04 17.06 6.53
N ASP A 405 -16.83 17.21 7.85
CA ASP A 405 -16.42 16.10 8.72
C ASP A 405 -17.50 15.02 8.82
N ALA A 406 -18.78 15.41 8.73
CA ALA A 406 -19.94 14.51 8.83
C ALA A 406 -20.02 13.45 7.72
N ALA A 407 -19.23 13.60 6.65
CA ALA A 407 -19.16 12.65 5.55
C ALA A 407 -18.03 11.60 5.72
N LEU A 408 -17.16 11.74 6.73
CA LEU A 408 -16.07 10.79 7.00
C LEU A 408 -16.59 9.52 7.70
N PRO A 409 -15.96 8.35 7.47
CA PRO A 409 -14.84 8.09 6.56
C PRO A 409 -15.29 7.77 5.12
N ASP A 410 -16.60 7.77 4.86
CA ASP A 410 -17.18 7.23 3.62
C ASP A 410 -17.01 8.16 2.41
N GLN A 411 -16.84 9.46 2.62
CA GLN A 411 -16.48 10.42 1.57
C GLN A 411 -15.31 11.29 2.04
N ARG A 412 -14.64 11.94 1.10
CA ARG A 412 -13.50 12.83 1.37
C ARG A 412 -13.68 14.16 0.64
N PRO A 413 -14.72 14.92 1.00
CA PRO A 413 -15.16 16.08 0.23
C PRO A 413 -14.18 17.25 0.25
N ALA A 414 -14.19 18.03 -0.82
CA ALA A 414 -13.59 19.37 -0.86
C ALA A 414 -14.50 20.32 -1.64
N ARG A 415 -14.64 21.55 -1.15
CA ARG A 415 -15.34 22.65 -1.83
C ARG A 415 -14.36 23.77 -2.14
N LEU A 416 -14.34 24.22 -3.39
CA LEU A 416 -13.51 25.32 -3.87
C LEU A 416 -14.39 26.54 -4.16
N THR A 417 -13.96 27.70 -3.69
CA THR A 417 -14.45 29.01 -4.13
C THR A 417 -13.29 29.78 -4.75
N VAL A 418 -13.41 30.18 -6.02
CA VAL A 418 -12.39 30.96 -6.74
C VAL A 418 -12.96 32.36 -7.02
N ARG A 419 -12.19 33.41 -6.70
CA ARG A 419 -12.52 34.81 -6.97
C ARG A 419 -11.56 35.39 -8.02
N THR A 420 -12.09 36.16 -8.96
CA THR A 420 -11.29 36.81 -10.02
C THR A 420 -11.15 38.30 -9.76
N ALA A 421 -10.07 38.90 -10.24
CA ALA A 421 -9.80 40.34 -10.09
C ALA A 421 -10.88 41.25 -10.73
N ALA A 422 -11.71 40.70 -11.61
CA ALA A 422 -12.90 41.36 -12.17
C ALA A 422 -14.15 41.27 -11.27
N GLY A 423 -14.03 40.72 -10.04
CA GLY A 423 -15.13 40.52 -9.10
C GLY A 423 -15.97 39.26 -9.33
N GLY A 424 -15.58 38.41 -10.30
CA GLY A 424 -16.25 37.14 -10.56
C GLY A 424 -16.04 36.13 -9.41
N THR A 425 -16.99 35.21 -9.22
CA THR A 425 -16.87 34.13 -8.23
C THR A 425 -17.43 32.83 -8.81
N SER A 426 -16.60 31.79 -8.88
CA SER A 426 -16.98 30.44 -9.32
C SER A 426 -16.79 29.44 -8.17
N ARG A 427 -17.62 28.38 -8.13
CA ARG A 427 -17.58 27.37 -7.06
C ARG A 427 -17.78 25.96 -7.60
N ALA A 428 -17.07 25.00 -7.02
CA ALA A 428 -17.27 23.58 -7.26
C ALA A 428 -17.11 22.79 -5.95
N GLN A 429 -17.81 21.67 -5.83
CA GLN A 429 -17.64 20.71 -4.74
C GLN A 429 -17.49 19.31 -5.35
N VAL A 430 -16.57 18.52 -4.80
CA VAL A 430 -16.39 17.10 -5.16
C VAL A 430 -16.33 16.31 -3.87
N ASP A 431 -17.29 15.39 -3.69
CA ASP A 431 -17.42 14.60 -2.46
C ASP A 431 -16.64 13.28 -2.54
N LEU A 432 -16.71 12.66 -3.72
CA LEU A 432 -16.03 11.43 -4.12
C LEU A 432 -15.27 11.73 -5.41
N PRO A 433 -13.93 11.84 -5.41
CA PRO A 433 -13.15 12.06 -6.62
C PRO A 433 -13.12 10.80 -7.51
N ARG A 434 -12.73 10.93 -8.78
CA ARG A 434 -12.60 9.77 -9.67
C ARG A 434 -11.62 8.75 -9.12
N GLY A 435 -11.95 7.48 -9.34
CA GLY A 435 -11.22 6.33 -8.83
C GLY A 435 -11.62 5.92 -7.40
N GLU A 436 -12.52 6.62 -6.71
CA GLU A 436 -13.24 5.99 -5.58
C GLU A 436 -14.09 4.78 -6.09
N PRO A 437 -14.39 3.77 -5.25
CA PRO A 437 -15.29 2.66 -5.59
C PRO A 437 -16.63 3.06 -6.22
N GLU A 438 -17.18 4.20 -5.79
CA GLU A 438 -18.45 4.77 -6.27
C GLU A 438 -18.32 5.48 -7.62
N ARG A 439 -17.09 5.84 -8.02
CA ARG A 439 -16.74 6.48 -9.31
C ARG A 439 -15.51 5.81 -9.91
N PRO A 440 -15.59 4.50 -10.22
CA PRO A 440 -14.44 3.70 -10.63
C PRO A 440 -13.88 4.18 -11.97
N LEU A 441 -12.61 3.88 -12.22
CA LEU A 441 -11.98 4.17 -13.50
C LEU A 441 -12.46 3.16 -14.55
N THR A 442 -12.68 3.60 -15.78
CA THR A 442 -12.82 2.65 -16.90
C THR A 442 -11.48 1.97 -17.17
N TRP A 443 -11.49 0.74 -17.70
CA TRP A 443 -10.27 0.04 -18.12
C TRP A 443 -9.38 0.92 -19.02
N GLN A 444 -9.98 1.66 -19.96
CA GLN A 444 -9.28 2.62 -20.82
C GLN A 444 -8.59 3.75 -20.04
N THR A 445 -9.22 4.28 -18.98
CA THR A 445 -8.61 5.32 -18.13
C THR A 445 -7.47 4.73 -17.30
N LEU A 446 -7.66 3.52 -16.78
CA LEU A 446 -6.63 2.80 -16.02
C LEU A 446 -5.42 2.45 -16.90
N THR A 447 -5.62 1.96 -18.13
CA THR A 447 -4.50 1.62 -19.03
C THR A 447 -3.80 2.85 -19.58
N ALA A 448 -4.49 3.98 -19.75
CA ALA A 448 -3.85 5.26 -20.00
C ALA A 448 -2.93 5.68 -18.84
N LYS A 449 -3.42 5.64 -17.59
CA LYS A 449 -2.62 5.90 -16.39
C LYS A 449 -1.42 4.95 -16.29
N ALA A 450 -1.65 3.65 -16.48
CA ALA A 450 -0.64 2.60 -16.40
C ALA A 450 0.45 2.78 -17.49
N TRP A 451 0.07 3.22 -18.69
CA TRP A 451 1.03 3.61 -19.73
C TRP A 451 1.84 4.84 -19.31
N SER A 452 1.20 5.91 -18.85
CA SER A 452 1.90 7.12 -18.36
C SER A 452 2.87 6.82 -17.20
N ALA A 453 2.59 5.80 -16.38
CA ALA A 453 3.49 5.36 -15.32
C ALA A 453 4.79 4.73 -15.85
N CYS A 454 4.73 3.92 -16.92
CA CYS A 454 5.85 3.08 -17.38
C CYS A 454 6.37 3.35 -18.80
N SER A 455 5.85 4.35 -19.51
CA SER A 455 6.24 4.71 -20.89
C SER A 455 7.72 5.06 -21.06
N GLY A 456 8.38 5.53 -20.00
CA GLY A 456 9.84 5.76 -19.97
C GLY A 456 10.69 4.49 -19.74
N VAL A 457 10.06 3.31 -19.60
CA VAL A 457 10.70 2.02 -19.30
C VAL A 457 10.32 0.95 -20.32
N LEU A 458 9.04 0.91 -20.73
CA LEU A 458 8.52 -0.05 -21.70
C LEU A 458 8.22 0.63 -23.03
N THR A 459 8.51 -0.05 -24.14
CA THR A 459 7.92 0.28 -25.43
C THR A 459 6.41 0.03 -25.42
N ARG A 460 5.67 0.68 -26.33
CA ARG A 460 4.21 0.47 -26.42
C ARG A 460 3.84 -1.00 -26.65
N GLU A 461 4.65 -1.74 -27.41
CA GLU A 461 4.48 -3.17 -27.67
C GLU A 461 4.70 -4.03 -26.42
N GLN A 462 5.73 -3.71 -25.61
CA GLN A 462 5.96 -4.35 -24.31
C GLN A 462 4.80 -4.06 -23.34
N PHE A 463 4.31 -2.82 -23.28
CA PHE A 463 3.15 -2.45 -22.48
C PHE A 463 1.89 -3.21 -22.91
N THR A 464 1.58 -3.30 -24.21
CA THR A 464 0.41 -4.05 -24.69
C THR A 464 0.51 -5.55 -24.36
N ARG A 465 1.71 -6.14 -24.33
CA ARG A 465 1.91 -7.50 -23.80
C ARG A 465 1.60 -7.60 -22.30
N LEU A 466 2.08 -6.66 -21.50
CA LEU A 466 1.82 -6.61 -20.06
C LEU A 466 0.31 -6.45 -19.77
N GLU A 467 -0.34 -5.51 -20.45
CA GLU A 467 -1.80 -5.29 -20.39
C GLU A 467 -2.57 -6.58 -20.74
N SER A 468 -2.21 -7.24 -21.84
CA SER A 468 -2.84 -8.49 -22.28
C SER A 468 -2.62 -9.65 -21.30
N ALA A 469 -1.42 -9.75 -20.71
CA ALA A 469 -1.11 -10.74 -19.69
C ALA A 469 -1.95 -10.52 -18.43
N VAL A 470 -2.07 -9.27 -17.95
CA VAL A 470 -2.91 -8.94 -16.79
C VAL A 470 -4.39 -9.19 -17.07
N ALA A 471 -4.89 -8.75 -18.22
CA ALA A 471 -6.29 -8.93 -18.61
C ALA A 471 -6.73 -10.41 -18.65
N SER A 472 -5.78 -11.32 -18.95
CA SER A 472 -5.97 -12.77 -19.04
C SER A 472 -5.59 -13.56 -17.78
N LEU A 473 -5.31 -12.90 -16.64
CA LEU A 473 -4.97 -13.58 -15.37
C LEU A 473 -6.08 -14.49 -14.81
N ASP A 474 -7.28 -14.43 -15.37
CA ASP A 474 -8.38 -15.36 -15.09
C ASP A 474 -8.26 -16.70 -15.86
N ARG A 475 -7.19 -16.91 -16.65
CA ARG A 475 -6.98 -18.10 -17.49
C ARG A 475 -5.72 -18.90 -17.14
N PRO A 476 -5.70 -20.23 -17.41
CA PRO A 476 -4.54 -21.09 -17.26
C PRO A 476 -3.25 -20.59 -17.92
N GLY A 477 -2.16 -20.55 -17.15
CA GLY A 477 -0.79 -20.24 -17.61
C GLY A 477 -0.48 -18.75 -17.76
N SER A 478 -1.45 -17.87 -17.47
CA SER A 478 -1.34 -16.42 -17.57
C SER A 478 -0.27 -15.80 -16.67
N LEU A 479 -0.05 -16.33 -15.45
CA LEU A 479 0.97 -15.80 -14.54
C LEU A 479 2.39 -15.84 -15.14
N ARG A 480 2.72 -16.88 -15.91
CA ARG A 480 4.02 -16.98 -16.60
C ARG A 480 4.16 -15.94 -17.71
N GLN A 481 3.06 -15.54 -18.34
CA GLN A 481 3.07 -14.47 -19.33
C GLN A 481 3.30 -13.12 -18.64
N LEU A 482 2.67 -12.91 -17.48
CA LEU A 482 2.86 -11.72 -16.64
C LEU A 482 4.32 -11.59 -16.17
N THR A 483 4.90 -12.61 -15.55
CA THR A 483 6.28 -12.53 -15.03
C THR A 483 7.31 -12.30 -16.14
N ASN A 484 7.12 -12.93 -17.31
CA ASN A 484 7.93 -12.66 -18.49
C ASN A 484 7.79 -11.23 -19.05
N ALA A 485 6.60 -10.61 -18.91
CA ALA A 485 6.36 -9.22 -19.33
C ALA A 485 6.93 -8.18 -18.34
N LEU A 486 7.12 -8.56 -17.06
CA LEU A 486 7.68 -7.69 -16.02
C LEU A 486 9.21 -7.57 -16.06
N THR A 487 9.91 -8.61 -16.50
CA THR A 487 11.37 -8.63 -16.59
C THR A 487 11.83 -7.99 -17.89
N SER A 488 12.28 -6.73 -17.84
CA SER A 488 12.92 -6.11 -19.01
C SER A 488 14.24 -6.80 -19.32
N LYS A 489 14.39 -7.30 -20.55
CA LYS A 489 15.67 -7.82 -21.05
C LYS A 489 16.58 -6.73 -21.65
N GLN A 490 16.18 -5.46 -21.55
CA GLN A 490 16.82 -4.31 -22.18
C GLN A 490 16.74 -3.06 -21.28
N LEU A 491 17.42 -3.11 -20.13
CA LEU A 491 17.79 -1.93 -19.33
C LEU A 491 19.31 -1.93 -19.12
#